data_AF-A0A967GWC0-F1
#
_entry.id   AF-A0A967GWC0-F1
#
_cell.length_a   1.000
_cell.length_b   1.000
_cell.length_c   1.000
_cell.angle_alpha   90.00
_cell.angle_beta   90.00
_cell.angle_gamma   90.00
#
_symmetry.space_group_name_H-M   'P 1'
#
loop_
_entity.id
_entity.type
_entity.pdbx_description
1 polymer ?
#
loop_
_entity_poly.entity_id
_entity_poly.type
_entity_poly.pdbx_seq_one_letter_code
_entity_poly.pdbx_strand_id
1 'polypeptide(L)'
;ERNLVFRNAGGLQFEECGAAWGLDHEGVSHGVACGDLDRDGDLDLVVTNVEEPVLIYRNDAGGTKNRVVIALEQSGANRHAIGATVELQTASGVQRGVVRTAGGYLTNSSAELCFGLGLDEVIEEVGIRWPDGNREKVPDLAANHRHVIQRGSGTAAGPAGEPVRPLFTAPQALAGLTHRERPF
;
A
#
# COMPACT_ATOMS: atom_id res chain seq x y z
N GLU A 1 24.96 -11.01 -4.69
CA GLU A 1 23.93 -11.76 -3.94
C GLU A 1 22.74 -11.95 -4.87
N ARG A 2 21.94 -13.01 -4.71
CA ARG A 2 20.79 -13.23 -5.58
C ARG A 2 19.54 -12.61 -4.96
N ASN A 3 18.81 -11.82 -5.74
CA ASN A 3 17.51 -11.30 -5.31
C ASN A 3 16.51 -12.45 -5.11
N LEU A 4 15.63 -12.30 -4.12
CA LEU A 4 14.59 -13.29 -3.80
C LEU A 4 13.23 -12.60 -3.81
N VAL A 5 12.23 -13.29 -4.36
CA VAL A 5 10.85 -12.82 -4.37
C VAL A 5 9.96 -13.92 -3.85
N PHE A 6 9.05 -13.58 -2.93
CA PHE A 6 8.18 -14.56 -2.29
C PHE A 6 6.72 -14.26 -2.60
N ARG A 7 6.04 -15.19 -3.26
CA ARG A 7 4.58 -15.14 -3.47
C ARG A 7 3.87 -15.68 -2.23
N ASN A 8 2.92 -14.91 -1.69
CA ASN A 8 2.03 -15.41 -0.65
C ASN A 8 1.08 -16.48 -1.24
N ALA A 9 1.17 -17.71 -0.73
CA ALA A 9 0.35 -18.85 -1.16
C ALA A 9 -0.90 -19.05 -0.26
N GLY A 10 -1.11 -18.17 0.71
CA GLY A 10 -2.16 -18.29 1.73
C GLY A 10 -1.72 -19.16 2.91
N GLY A 11 -2.48 -19.11 4.00
CA GLY A 11 -2.22 -19.96 5.18
C GLY A 11 -0.83 -19.76 5.80
N LEU A 12 -0.28 -18.54 5.73
CA LEU A 12 1.08 -18.18 6.18
C LEU A 12 2.21 -18.90 5.41
N GLN A 13 1.92 -19.40 4.21
CA GLN A 13 2.90 -20.05 3.34
C GLN A 13 3.37 -19.09 2.24
N PHE A 14 4.64 -19.21 1.90
CA PHE A 14 5.30 -18.38 0.89
C PHE A 14 6.13 -19.26 -0.04
N GLU A 15 6.08 -18.96 -1.33
CA GLU A 15 6.82 -19.65 -2.39
C GLU A 15 7.87 -18.71 -2.98
N GLU A 16 9.12 -19.16 -3.06
CA GLU A 16 10.18 -18.40 -3.74
C GLU A 16 9.95 -18.45 -5.26
N CYS A 17 9.86 -17.29 -5.89
CA CYS A 17 9.45 -17.12 -7.29
C CYS A 17 10.41 -16.24 -8.10
N GLY A 18 11.56 -15.84 -7.55
CA GLY A 18 12.49 -14.90 -8.19
C GLY A 18 12.86 -15.33 -9.59
N ALA A 19 13.37 -16.56 -9.76
CA ALA A 19 13.75 -17.09 -11.06
C ALA A 19 12.55 -17.26 -12.01
N ALA A 20 11.42 -17.73 -11.49
CA ALA A 20 10.22 -17.93 -12.28
C ALA A 20 9.63 -16.61 -12.81
N TRP A 21 9.87 -15.50 -12.11
CA TRP A 21 9.39 -14.16 -12.46
C TRP A 21 10.48 -13.29 -13.13
N GLY A 22 11.70 -13.81 -13.29
CA GLY A 22 12.83 -13.04 -13.83
C GLY A 22 13.32 -11.90 -12.93
N LEU A 23 13.11 -12.04 -11.61
CA LEU A 23 13.48 -11.07 -10.58
C LEU A 23 14.66 -11.55 -9.71
N ASP A 24 15.36 -12.61 -10.12
CA ASP A 24 16.48 -13.23 -9.42
C ASP A 24 17.86 -12.65 -9.82
N HIS A 25 17.91 -11.36 -10.16
CA HIS A 25 19.17 -10.67 -10.50
C HIS A 25 20.28 -10.97 -9.48
N GLU A 26 21.47 -11.32 -10.00
CA GLU A 26 22.68 -11.52 -9.20
C GLU A 26 23.49 -10.22 -9.15
N GLY A 27 23.50 -9.57 -7.99
CA GLY A 27 24.20 -8.30 -7.79
C GLY A 27 24.08 -7.79 -6.36
N VAL A 28 24.34 -6.51 -6.14
CA VAL A 28 24.09 -5.85 -4.86
C VAL A 28 22.99 -4.81 -5.06
N SER A 29 21.74 -5.23 -4.89
CA SER A 29 20.57 -4.35 -4.94
C SER A 29 20.39 -3.63 -3.60
N HIS A 30 20.37 -2.30 -3.62
CA HIS A 30 20.31 -1.45 -2.42
C HIS A 30 18.90 -0.90 -2.13
N GLY A 31 18.06 -0.78 -3.14
CA GLY A 31 16.73 -0.20 -2.97
C GLY A 31 15.76 -0.68 -4.02
N VAL A 32 14.49 -0.73 -3.64
CA VAL A 32 13.37 -1.06 -4.52
C VAL A 32 12.26 -0.04 -4.29
N ALA A 33 11.75 0.51 -5.38
CA ALA A 33 10.56 1.35 -5.40
C ALA A 33 9.52 0.71 -6.30
N CYS A 34 8.27 0.67 -5.85
CA CYS A 34 7.15 0.17 -6.63
C CYS A 34 6.26 1.32 -7.12
N GLY A 35 5.74 1.21 -8.33
CA GLY A 35 4.77 2.13 -8.89
C GLY A 35 4.31 1.68 -10.27
N ASP A 36 3.14 2.15 -10.69
CA ASP A 36 2.59 1.92 -12.03
C ASP A 36 3.20 2.97 -12.99
N LEU A 37 4.28 2.60 -13.69
CA LEU A 37 5.10 3.55 -14.48
C LEU A 37 4.46 3.86 -15.83
N ASP A 38 3.78 2.90 -16.43
CA ASP A 38 3.13 3.04 -17.74
C ASP A 38 1.61 3.29 -17.68
N ARG A 39 1.05 3.31 -16.46
CA ARG A 39 -0.36 3.60 -16.14
C ARG A 39 -1.32 2.54 -16.63
N ASP A 40 -0.90 1.30 -16.64
CA ASP A 40 -1.75 0.19 -17.01
C ASP A 40 -2.53 -0.36 -15.79
N GLY A 41 -2.17 0.00 -14.57
CA GLY A 41 -2.85 -0.37 -13.32
C GLY A 41 -2.19 -1.50 -12.54
N ASP A 42 -1.05 -2.03 -12.98
CA ASP A 42 -0.24 -2.96 -12.21
C ASP A 42 1.09 -2.34 -11.73
N LEU A 43 1.78 -3.01 -10.80
CA LEU A 43 2.96 -2.44 -10.14
C LEU A 43 4.26 -2.87 -10.84
N ASP A 44 4.99 -1.88 -11.33
CA ASP A 44 6.37 -2.02 -11.79
C ASP A 44 7.36 -1.83 -10.64
N LEU A 45 8.60 -2.26 -10.88
CA LEU A 45 9.70 -2.11 -9.94
C LEU A 45 10.84 -1.29 -10.54
N VAL A 46 11.38 -0.37 -9.75
CA VAL A 46 12.69 0.28 -10.01
C VAL A 46 13.66 -0.16 -8.93
N VAL A 47 14.75 -0.79 -9.33
CA VAL A 47 15.76 -1.35 -8.43
C VAL A 47 17.10 -0.66 -8.66
N THR A 48 17.68 -0.12 -7.58
CA THR A 48 19.02 0.48 -7.62
C THR A 48 20.07 -0.54 -7.20
N ASN A 49 21.18 -0.56 -7.92
CA ASN A 49 22.28 -1.49 -7.69
C ASN A 49 23.59 -0.72 -7.46
N VAL A 50 24.52 -1.36 -6.75
CA VAL A 50 25.88 -0.84 -6.55
C VAL A 50 26.74 -1.16 -7.76
N GLU A 51 27.44 -0.17 -8.31
CA GLU A 51 28.37 -0.32 -9.44
C GLU A 51 27.74 -0.93 -10.71
N GLU A 52 26.41 -0.90 -10.78
CA GLU A 52 25.61 -1.45 -11.88
C GLU A 52 24.51 -0.47 -12.27
N PRO A 53 23.97 -0.57 -13.50
CA PRO A 53 22.80 0.20 -13.89
C PRO A 53 21.59 -0.04 -13.00
N VAL A 54 20.68 0.94 -12.98
CA VAL A 54 19.33 0.77 -12.43
C VAL A 54 18.58 -0.25 -13.28
N LEU A 55 17.87 -1.16 -12.61
CA LEU A 55 16.97 -2.11 -13.26
C LEU A 55 15.54 -1.59 -13.17
N ILE A 56 14.81 -1.71 -14.27
CA ILE A 56 13.39 -1.39 -14.36
C ILE A 56 12.69 -2.67 -14.80
N TYR A 57 11.75 -3.14 -13.99
CA TYR A 57 10.93 -4.30 -14.28
C TYR A 57 9.53 -3.82 -14.55
N ARG A 58 9.10 -3.92 -15.81
CA ARG A 58 7.70 -3.75 -16.16
C ARG A 58 6.95 -5.03 -15.82
N ASN A 59 5.87 -4.92 -15.08
CA ASN A 59 5.00 -6.05 -14.82
C ASN A 59 3.96 -6.15 -15.95
N ASP A 60 3.94 -7.30 -16.63
CA ASP A 60 2.95 -7.60 -17.69
C ASP A 60 2.12 -8.84 -17.30
N ALA A 61 2.23 -9.32 -16.05
CA ALA A 61 1.66 -10.60 -15.61
C ALA A 61 0.15 -10.52 -15.33
N GLY A 62 -0.44 -9.31 -15.36
CA GLY A 62 -1.87 -9.07 -15.07
C GLY A 62 -2.84 -9.82 -16.00
N GLY A 63 -2.42 -10.12 -17.23
CA GLY A 63 -3.23 -10.87 -18.20
C GLY A 63 -4.64 -10.30 -18.36
N THR A 64 -5.66 -11.15 -18.19
CA THR A 64 -7.10 -10.78 -18.27
C THR A 64 -7.75 -10.55 -16.91
N LYS A 65 -6.96 -10.49 -15.82
CA LYS A 65 -7.51 -10.31 -14.46
C LYS A 65 -7.72 -8.84 -14.15
N ASN A 66 -8.75 -8.59 -13.36
CA ASN A 66 -9.14 -7.27 -12.94
C ASN A 66 -8.21 -6.73 -11.86
N ARG A 67 -7.97 -5.42 -11.90
CA ARG A 67 -7.16 -4.67 -10.94
C ARG A 67 -7.74 -3.29 -10.70
N VAL A 68 -7.30 -2.59 -9.67
CA VAL A 68 -7.71 -1.21 -9.42
C VAL A 68 -6.58 -0.45 -8.78
N VAL A 69 -6.45 0.82 -9.14
CA VAL A 69 -5.55 1.77 -8.48
C VAL A 69 -6.38 2.78 -7.70
N ILE A 70 -6.11 2.92 -6.40
CA ILE A 70 -6.71 3.92 -5.54
C ILE A 70 -5.66 4.97 -5.19
N ALA A 71 -5.92 6.22 -5.58
CA ALA A 71 -5.15 7.39 -5.18
C ALA A 71 -6.01 8.28 -4.28
N LEU A 72 -5.48 8.69 -3.13
CA LEU A 72 -6.18 9.59 -2.22
C LEU A 72 -5.62 11.01 -2.31
N GLU A 73 -6.51 11.99 -2.31
CA GLU A 73 -6.15 13.40 -2.33
C GLU A 73 -6.83 14.18 -1.21
N GLN A 74 -6.09 15.06 -0.54
CA GLN A 74 -6.62 15.99 0.45
C GLN A 74 -5.89 17.34 0.42
N SER A 75 -6.51 18.35 1.01
CA SER A 75 -5.90 19.68 1.16
C SER A 75 -4.80 19.70 2.23
N GLY A 76 -3.91 20.70 2.16
CA GLY A 76 -2.86 20.93 3.15
C GLY A 76 -1.52 20.26 2.80
N ALA A 77 -0.67 20.04 3.80
CA ALA A 77 0.69 19.53 3.60
C ALA A 77 0.71 18.04 3.22
N ASN A 78 -0.16 17.23 3.80
CA ASN A 78 -0.25 15.78 3.53
C ASN A 78 -1.19 15.48 2.36
N ARG A 79 -0.88 16.00 1.16
CA ARG A 79 -1.81 15.94 0.00
C ARG A 79 -2.20 14.54 -0.44
N HIS A 80 -1.31 13.56 -0.26
CA HIS A 80 -1.53 12.16 -0.65
C HIS A 80 -2.14 11.31 0.46
N ALA A 81 -2.56 11.92 1.57
CA ALA A 81 -3.12 11.20 2.72
C ALA A 81 -2.23 10.07 3.25
N ILE A 82 -0.91 10.30 3.33
CA ILE A 82 0.05 9.36 3.91
C ILE A 82 -0.42 8.95 5.32
N GLY A 83 -0.48 7.64 5.56
CA GLY A 83 -1.01 7.05 6.79
C GLY A 83 -2.50 6.67 6.73
N ALA A 84 -3.22 7.04 5.67
CA ALA A 84 -4.60 6.60 5.46
C ALA A 84 -4.65 5.09 5.25
N THR A 85 -5.73 4.47 5.71
CA THR A 85 -6.04 3.05 5.46
C THR A 85 -7.22 2.98 4.49
N VAL A 86 -7.07 2.17 3.45
CA VAL A 86 -8.11 1.91 2.45
C VAL A 86 -8.50 0.43 2.54
N GLU A 87 -9.78 0.15 2.62
CA GLU A 87 -10.37 -1.18 2.66
C GLU A 87 -11.34 -1.33 1.49
N LEU A 88 -11.11 -2.33 0.65
CA LEU A 88 -11.96 -2.67 -0.49
C LEU A 88 -12.80 -3.89 -0.11
N GLN A 89 -14.12 -3.76 -0.24
CA GLN A 89 -15.05 -4.88 -0.18
C GLN A 89 -15.44 -5.25 -1.62
N THR A 90 -15.20 -6.51 -1.98
CA THR A 90 -15.68 -7.11 -3.23
C THR A 90 -16.40 -8.42 -2.94
N ALA A 91 -17.00 -9.03 -3.97
CA ALA A 91 -17.62 -10.35 -3.86
C ALA A 91 -16.62 -11.44 -3.42
N SER A 92 -15.35 -11.33 -3.82
CA SER A 92 -14.29 -12.28 -3.43
C SER A 92 -13.73 -12.03 -2.02
N GLY A 93 -14.05 -10.89 -1.39
CA GLY A 93 -13.71 -10.62 0.02
C GLY A 93 -13.15 -9.22 0.26
N VAL A 94 -12.44 -9.08 1.37
CA VAL A 94 -11.89 -7.80 1.84
C VAL A 94 -10.39 -7.74 1.61
N GLN A 95 -9.93 -6.65 0.99
CA GLN A 95 -8.52 -6.29 0.91
C GLN A 95 -8.27 -4.96 1.60
N ARG A 96 -7.09 -4.79 2.20
CA ARG A 96 -6.73 -3.56 2.91
C ARG A 96 -5.33 -3.12 2.55
N GLY A 97 -5.17 -1.83 2.28
CA GLY A 97 -3.89 -1.17 2.04
C GLY A 97 -3.71 0.05 2.95
N VAL A 98 -2.47 0.44 3.19
CA VAL A 98 -2.13 1.68 3.91
C VAL A 98 -1.29 2.54 2.98
N VAL A 99 -1.70 3.79 2.78
CA VAL A 99 -0.96 4.73 1.96
C VAL A 99 0.37 5.06 2.64
N ARG A 100 1.46 4.63 2.02
CA ARG A 100 2.83 4.79 2.51
C ARG A 100 3.72 5.15 1.34
N THR A 101 4.62 6.10 1.56
CA THR A 101 5.72 6.38 0.64
C THR A 101 7.04 5.84 1.17
N ALA A 102 7.15 5.62 2.48
CA ALA A 102 8.34 5.10 3.14
C ALA A 102 8.23 3.59 3.41
N GLY A 103 9.37 2.90 3.37
CA GLY A 103 9.47 1.47 3.69
C GLY A 103 10.66 0.77 3.06
N GLY A 104 11.24 1.35 1.99
CA GLY A 104 12.47 0.87 1.37
C GLY A 104 13.72 1.53 1.97
N TYR A 105 14.88 0.88 1.80
CA TYR A 105 16.16 1.47 2.14
C TYR A 105 16.53 2.56 1.12
N LEU A 106 16.67 3.80 1.58
CA LEU A 106 16.97 4.99 0.75
C LEU A 106 16.07 5.15 -0.49
N THR A 107 14.86 4.60 -0.45
CA THR A 107 13.91 4.52 -1.57
C THR A 107 12.49 4.75 -1.07
N ASN A 108 11.65 5.28 -1.95
CA ASN A 108 10.24 5.53 -1.66
C ASN A 108 9.39 5.02 -2.83
N SER A 109 8.24 4.44 -2.53
CA SER A 109 7.26 3.96 -3.52
C SER A 109 6.18 5.01 -3.79
N SER A 110 5.39 4.79 -4.85
CA SER A 110 4.21 5.60 -5.14
C SER A 110 3.26 5.65 -3.93
N ALA A 111 2.55 6.78 -3.78
CA ALA A 111 1.50 6.93 -2.76
C ALA A 111 0.14 6.33 -3.20
N GLU A 112 0.14 5.53 -4.26
CA GLU A 112 -1.04 4.87 -4.80
C GLU A 112 -1.12 3.42 -4.32
N LEU A 113 -2.34 2.91 -4.17
CA LEU A 113 -2.58 1.54 -3.77
C LEU A 113 -3.14 0.75 -4.96
N CYS A 114 -2.39 -0.25 -5.40
CA CYS A 114 -2.83 -1.18 -6.44
C CYS A 114 -3.36 -2.46 -5.79
N PHE A 115 -4.54 -2.90 -6.20
CA PHE A 115 -5.16 -4.15 -5.73
C PHE A 115 -5.49 -5.05 -6.91
N GLY A 116 -5.14 -6.33 -6.81
CA GLY A 116 -5.63 -7.35 -7.73
C GLY A 116 -7.02 -7.80 -7.31
N LEU A 117 -7.99 -7.72 -8.22
CA LEU A 117 -9.41 -8.06 -7.97
C LEU A 117 -9.82 -9.42 -8.55
N GLY A 118 -8.91 -10.08 -9.27
CA GLY A 118 -9.17 -11.39 -9.85
C GLY A 118 -10.20 -11.29 -10.98
N LEU A 119 -11.42 -11.78 -10.73
CA LEU A 119 -12.53 -11.69 -11.70
C LEU A 119 -13.61 -10.67 -11.27
N ASP A 120 -13.48 -10.06 -10.10
CA ASP A 120 -14.46 -9.09 -9.63
C ASP A 120 -14.39 -7.83 -10.51
N GLU A 121 -15.51 -7.45 -11.09
CA GLU A 121 -15.62 -6.26 -11.97
C GLU A 121 -16.02 -5.00 -11.19
N VAL A 122 -16.54 -5.18 -9.97
CA VAL A 122 -17.07 -4.10 -9.13
C VAL A 122 -16.52 -4.24 -7.71
N ILE A 123 -16.17 -3.10 -7.14
CA ILE A 123 -15.85 -2.91 -5.73
C ILE A 123 -17.11 -2.33 -5.09
N GLU A 124 -17.74 -3.14 -4.24
CA GLU A 124 -19.02 -2.82 -3.61
C GLU A 124 -18.90 -1.59 -2.70
N GLU A 125 -17.81 -1.52 -1.94
CA GLU A 125 -17.50 -0.39 -1.08
C GLU A 125 -15.99 -0.20 -0.89
N VAL A 126 -15.54 1.05 -0.97
CA VAL A 126 -14.22 1.48 -0.49
C VAL A 126 -14.38 2.25 0.82
N GLY A 127 -13.91 1.65 1.91
CA GLY A 127 -13.80 2.29 3.21
C GLY A 127 -12.45 3.00 3.36
N ILE A 128 -12.47 4.28 3.72
CA ILE A 128 -11.26 5.09 3.91
C ILE A 128 -11.23 5.54 5.37
N ARG A 129 -10.11 5.26 6.06
CA ARG A 129 -9.75 5.93 7.32
C ARG A 129 -8.63 6.92 7.03
N TRP A 130 -8.93 8.20 7.11
CA TRP A 130 -7.98 9.29 6.92
C TRP A 130 -6.92 9.34 8.02
N PRO A 131 -5.79 10.05 7.80
CA PRO A 131 -4.70 10.12 8.78
C PRO A 131 -5.11 10.75 10.12
N ASP A 132 -6.11 11.63 10.12
CA ASP A 132 -6.67 12.24 11.33
C ASP A 132 -7.74 11.39 12.02
N GLY A 133 -8.02 10.19 11.50
CA GLY A 133 -8.97 9.24 12.06
C GLY A 133 -10.40 9.37 11.53
N ASN A 134 -10.72 10.41 10.76
CA ASN A 134 -12.00 10.53 10.09
C ASN A 134 -12.21 9.39 9.09
N ARG A 135 -13.47 9.07 8.80
CA ARG A 135 -13.81 7.94 7.93
C ARG A 135 -14.79 8.33 6.84
N GLU A 136 -14.57 7.78 5.65
CA GLU A 136 -15.44 7.92 4.49
C GLU A 136 -15.70 6.57 3.83
N LYS A 137 -16.82 6.48 3.13
CA LYS A 137 -17.19 5.34 2.29
C LYS A 137 -17.54 5.81 0.90
N VAL A 138 -17.05 5.09 -0.11
CA VAL A 138 -17.35 5.30 -1.53
C VAL A 138 -17.87 3.99 -2.10
N PRO A 139 -19.16 3.90 -2.49
CA PRO A 139 -19.73 2.66 -3.05
C PRO A 139 -19.45 2.52 -4.55
N ASP A 140 -19.67 1.31 -5.07
CA ASP A 140 -19.88 0.99 -6.48
C ASP A 140 -18.78 1.49 -7.44
N LEU A 141 -17.51 1.21 -7.13
CA LEU A 141 -16.39 1.54 -8.02
C LEU A 141 -16.10 0.41 -9.01
N ALA A 142 -15.93 0.75 -10.28
CA ALA A 142 -15.56 -0.22 -11.32
C ALA A 142 -14.09 -0.65 -11.21
N ALA A 143 -13.81 -1.92 -11.47
CA ALA A 143 -12.46 -2.42 -11.68
C ALA A 143 -11.82 -1.86 -12.96
N ASN A 144 -10.52 -2.08 -13.13
CA ASN A 144 -9.69 -1.67 -14.27
C ASN A 144 -9.65 -0.15 -14.49
N HIS A 145 -9.69 0.58 -13.38
CA HIS A 145 -9.58 2.04 -13.37
C HIS A 145 -8.63 2.51 -12.28
N ARG A 146 -8.10 3.71 -12.51
CA ARG A 146 -7.44 4.51 -11.48
C ARG A 146 -8.45 5.50 -10.90
N HIS A 147 -8.89 5.25 -9.68
CA HIS A 147 -9.81 6.13 -8.95
C HIS A 147 -9.02 7.11 -8.08
N VAL A 148 -9.19 8.40 -8.36
CA VAL A 148 -8.72 9.49 -7.49
C VAL A 148 -9.87 9.87 -6.57
N ILE A 149 -9.71 9.60 -5.27
CA ILE A 149 -10.73 9.90 -4.27
C ILE A 149 -10.28 11.13 -3.49
N GLN A 150 -10.97 12.23 -3.74
CA GLN A 150 -10.79 13.48 -3.00
C GLN A 150 -11.47 13.35 -1.64
N ARG A 151 -10.79 13.78 -0.58
CA ARG A 151 -11.38 13.86 0.77
C ARG A 151 -12.67 14.68 0.78
N GLY A 152 -13.71 14.12 1.39
CA GLY A 152 -15.05 14.70 1.47
C GLY A 152 -15.93 14.40 0.27
N SER A 153 -15.44 13.67 -0.74
CA SER A 153 -16.27 13.20 -1.87
C SER A 153 -17.09 11.96 -1.53
N GLY A 154 -16.67 11.19 -0.52
CA GLY A 154 -17.41 10.04 -0.02
C GLY A 154 -18.48 10.43 1.00
N THR A 155 -19.27 9.44 1.41
CA THR A 155 -20.19 9.59 2.54
C THR A 155 -19.43 9.44 3.85
N ALA A 156 -19.67 10.34 4.81
CA ALA A 156 -19.06 10.23 6.13
C ALA A 156 -19.51 8.92 6.79
N ALA A 157 -18.56 8.06 7.14
CA ALA A 157 -18.83 6.92 7.99
C ALA A 157 -18.74 7.41 9.45
N GLY A 158 -19.66 6.93 10.30
CA GLY A 158 -19.75 7.33 11.71
C GLY A 158 -18.42 7.23 12.48
N PRO A 159 -18.36 7.79 13.69
CA PRO A 159 -17.11 7.87 14.46
C PRO A 159 -16.45 6.49 14.61
N ALA A 160 -15.13 6.49 14.80
CA ALA A 160 -14.38 5.26 15.04
C ALA A 160 -15.13 4.36 16.04
N GLY A 161 -15.25 3.07 15.71
CA GLY A 161 -15.84 2.08 16.62
C GLY A 161 -15.22 2.15 18.01
N GLU A 162 -15.90 1.57 19.01
CA GLU A 162 -15.53 1.67 20.42
C GLU A 162 -14.01 1.61 20.64
N PRO A 163 -13.45 2.49 21.50
CA PRO A 163 -12.02 2.52 21.77
C PRO A 163 -11.54 1.12 22.11
N VAL A 164 -10.66 0.57 21.27
CA VAL A 164 -10.12 -0.77 21.46
C VAL A 164 -9.37 -0.78 22.78
N ARG A 165 -9.74 -1.72 23.68
CA ARG A 165 -9.00 -1.92 24.91
C ARG A 165 -7.53 -2.18 24.55
N PRO A 166 -6.59 -1.32 24.97
CA PRO A 166 -5.21 -1.45 24.52
C PRO A 166 -4.63 -2.78 25.03
N LEU A 167 -3.88 -3.46 24.16
CA LEU A 167 -3.16 -4.69 24.53
C LEU A 167 -2.08 -4.42 25.59
N PHE A 168 -1.61 -3.18 25.67
CA PHE A 168 -0.58 -2.73 26.59
C PHE A 168 -1.16 -1.75 27.61
N THR A 169 -0.69 -1.86 28.86
CA THR A 169 -0.95 -0.87 29.91
C THR A 169 0.33 -0.09 30.19
N ALA A 170 0.21 1.22 30.44
CA ALA A 170 1.34 2.03 30.84
C ALA A 170 1.96 1.46 32.14
N PRO A 171 3.27 1.13 32.15
CA PRO A 171 3.92 0.65 33.35
C PRO A 171 4.09 1.78 34.36
N GLN A 172 3.68 1.54 35.61
CA GLN A 172 3.80 2.54 36.69
C GLN A 172 5.25 2.95 36.95
N ALA A 173 6.22 2.07 36.66
CA ALA A 173 7.65 2.35 36.75
C ALA A 173 8.14 3.45 35.78
N LEU A 174 7.39 3.73 34.71
CA LEU A 174 7.70 4.82 33.77
C LEU A 174 6.82 6.06 34.01
N ALA A 175 6.00 6.07 35.07
CA ALA A 175 5.18 7.22 35.41
C ALA A 175 6.08 8.43 35.72
N GLY A 176 5.86 9.54 35.01
CA GLY A 176 6.63 10.78 35.17
C GLY A 176 7.87 10.89 34.28
N LEU A 177 8.22 9.86 33.51
CA LEU A 177 9.23 10.00 32.46
C LEU A 177 8.65 10.82 31.30
N THR A 178 9.32 11.93 30.99
CA THR A 178 8.96 12.78 29.85
C THR A 178 10.10 12.71 28.85
N HIS A 179 9.79 12.35 27.61
CA HIS A 179 10.76 12.41 26.51
C HIS A 179 11.27 13.84 26.35
N ARG A 180 12.58 14.02 26.19
CA ARG A 180 13.20 15.32 25.99
C ARG A 180 14.27 15.20 24.92
N GLU A 181 13.97 15.69 23.73
CA GLU A 181 14.96 15.78 22.66
C GLU A 181 15.91 16.95 22.93
N ARG A 182 17.20 16.72 22.71
CA ARG A 182 18.16 17.83 22.66
C ARG A 182 18.11 18.43 21.26
N PRO A 183 18.05 19.76 21.13
CA PRO A 183 18.24 20.40 19.84
C PRO A 183 19.59 19.97 19.26
N PHE A 184 19.61 19.70 17.96
CA PHE A 184 20.81 19.50 17.15
C PHE A 184 21.54 20.83 16.93
#